data_AF-H1LXV6-F1
#
_entry.id   AF-H1LXV6-F1
#
_cell.length_a   1.000
_cell.length_b   1.000
_cell.length_c   1.000
_cell.angle_alpha   90.00
_cell.angle_beta   90.00
_cell.angle_gamma   90.00
#
_symmetry.space_group_name_H-M   'P 1'
#
loop_
_entity.id
_entity.type
_entity.pdbx_description
1 polymer ?
#
loop_
_entity_poly.entity_id
_entity_poly.type
_entity_poly.pdbx_seq_one_letter_code
_entity_poly.pdbx_strand_id
1 'polypeptide(L)'
;MKVLNFGSLNLDYVYDVDHFVREGETISSADMNVFCGGKGLNQSVALAKAGVKVYHAGAVGSADGAMLLEALSNVGADISYIKRYDMSSGHAIIQKNRAGNNCILLYGGANQNIGIDFIKEVLKDFDKGDILLLQNEVSNLSFIIDEGYKRGMSIVLNPSPINEKIFECDLEKVEYLILNEIEAADILGASDTGEDELIEKLTKIPGNEDSVDFGREGLCICGQDSEDKTGNIQD
;
A
#
# COMPACT_ATOMS: atom_id res chain seq x y z
N MET A 1 -2.45 -0.13 -22.64
CA MET A 1 -2.55 0.29 -21.24
C MET A 1 -2.16 -0.88 -20.36
N LYS A 2 -0.99 -0.81 -19.74
CA LYS A 2 -0.52 -1.71 -18.68
C LYS A 2 -0.79 -1.04 -17.34
N VAL A 3 -1.02 -1.84 -16.30
CA VAL A 3 -1.09 -1.36 -14.92
C VAL A 3 0.13 -1.89 -14.18
N LEU A 4 1.02 -0.98 -13.80
CA LEU A 4 2.14 -1.25 -12.92
C LEU A 4 1.70 -0.92 -11.49
N ASN A 5 1.59 -1.93 -10.64
CA ASN A 5 1.47 -1.71 -9.21
C ASN A 5 2.86 -1.82 -8.59
N PHE A 6 3.42 -0.70 -8.14
CA PHE A 6 4.72 -0.66 -7.48
C PHE A 6 4.49 -0.57 -5.97
N GLY A 7 4.55 -1.71 -5.29
CA GLY A 7 3.96 -1.82 -3.97
C GLY A 7 4.64 -2.81 -3.02
N SER A 8 4.16 -2.78 -1.79
CA SER A 8 4.65 -3.63 -0.71
C SER A 8 4.11 -5.06 -0.77
N LEU A 9 4.95 -5.97 -0.27
CA LEU A 9 4.63 -7.38 -0.07
C LEU A 9 4.95 -7.70 1.40
N ASN A 10 3.95 -8.06 2.19
CA ASN A 10 4.10 -8.33 3.62
C ASN A 10 3.58 -9.72 4.00
N LEU A 11 4.27 -10.41 4.92
CA LEU A 11 3.68 -11.52 5.67
C LEU A 11 2.95 -10.99 6.90
N ASP A 12 1.69 -11.34 7.08
CA ASP A 12 0.90 -10.91 8.23
C ASP A 12 0.83 -12.04 9.26
N TYR A 13 1.56 -11.88 10.37
CA TYR A 13 1.55 -12.78 11.50
C TYR A 13 0.42 -12.38 12.47
N VAL A 14 -0.68 -13.12 12.42
CA VAL A 14 -1.89 -12.84 13.21
C VAL A 14 -1.93 -13.73 14.43
N TYR A 15 -1.93 -13.11 15.60
CA TYR A 15 -2.03 -13.75 16.90
C TYR A 15 -3.39 -13.44 17.52
N ASP A 16 -4.16 -14.49 17.81
CA ASP A 16 -5.41 -14.36 18.54
C ASP A 16 -5.09 -14.23 20.03
N VAL A 17 -5.52 -13.11 20.64
CA VAL A 17 -5.23 -12.77 22.04
C VAL A 17 -6.51 -12.39 22.79
N ASP A 18 -6.50 -12.55 24.11
CA ASP A 18 -7.64 -12.14 24.93
C ASP A 18 -7.77 -10.61 25.02
N HIS A 19 -6.63 -9.92 25.16
CA HIS A 19 -6.49 -8.48 25.13
C HIS A 19 -5.13 -8.09 24.54
N PHE A 20 -5.00 -6.84 24.12
CA PHE A 20 -3.72 -6.34 23.59
C PHE A 20 -2.67 -6.29 24.70
N VAL A 21 -1.50 -6.84 24.41
CA VAL A 21 -0.36 -6.84 25.34
C VAL A 21 0.01 -5.40 25.71
N ARG A 22 0.23 -5.19 27.00
CA ARG A 22 0.65 -3.90 27.56
C ARG A 22 2.14 -3.90 27.89
N GLU A 23 2.68 -2.70 28.12
CA GLU A 23 4.06 -2.56 28.58
C GLU A 23 4.31 -3.39 29.86
N GLY A 24 5.36 -4.20 29.84
CA GLY A 24 5.73 -5.08 30.97
C GLY A 24 4.89 -6.35 31.10
N GLU A 25 3.89 -6.54 30.25
CA GLU A 25 3.03 -7.72 30.27
C GLU A 25 3.60 -8.85 29.40
N THR A 26 3.32 -10.10 29.76
CA THR A 26 3.53 -11.26 28.92
C THR A 26 2.25 -12.08 28.88
N ILE A 27 1.71 -12.30 27.69
CA ILE A 27 0.48 -13.06 27.48
C ILE A 27 0.76 -14.26 26.56
N SER A 28 -0.14 -15.25 26.58
CA SER A 28 -0.15 -16.34 25.61
C SER A 28 -1.19 -16.04 24.51
N SER A 29 -0.88 -16.37 23.26
CA SER A 29 -1.87 -16.38 22.18
C SER A 29 -2.67 -17.68 22.20
N ALA A 30 -3.93 -17.62 21.77
CA ALA A 30 -4.79 -18.78 21.59
C ALA A 30 -4.46 -19.53 20.28
N ASP A 31 -4.09 -18.78 19.24
CA ASP A 31 -3.69 -19.29 17.93
C ASP A 31 -2.69 -18.34 17.25
N MET A 32 -2.00 -18.82 16.20
CA MET A 32 -1.14 -18.02 15.33
C MET A 32 -1.28 -18.48 13.88
N ASN A 33 -1.62 -17.54 13.00
CA ASN A 33 -1.78 -17.78 11.56
C ASN A 33 -0.91 -16.81 10.77
N VAL A 34 -0.46 -17.24 9.58
CA VAL A 34 0.33 -16.42 8.66
C VAL A 34 -0.44 -16.23 7.36
N PHE A 35 -0.62 -14.97 6.98
CA PHE A 35 -1.31 -14.59 5.74
C PHE A 35 -0.40 -13.80 4.81
N CYS A 36 -0.76 -13.76 3.53
CA CYS A 36 -0.20 -12.80 2.60
C CYS A 36 -0.91 -11.46 2.76
N GLY A 37 -0.14 -10.39 2.89
CA GLY A 37 -0.62 -9.03 3.06
C GLY A 37 0.31 -8.00 2.42
N GLY A 38 0.18 -6.76 2.87
CA GLY A 38 0.80 -5.60 2.26
C GLY A 38 -0.13 -4.91 1.26
N LYS A 39 -0.16 -3.57 1.31
CA LYS A 39 -1.09 -2.80 0.47
C LYS A 39 -0.85 -3.05 -1.02
N GLY A 40 0.41 -3.17 -1.43
CA GLY A 40 0.77 -3.53 -2.80
C GLY A 40 0.18 -4.86 -3.23
N LEU A 41 0.39 -5.92 -2.44
CA LEU A 41 -0.18 -7.24 -2.71
C LEU A 41 -1.71 -7.18 -2.84
N ASN A 42 -2.38 -6.57 -1.86
CA ASN A 42 -3.84 -6.48 -1.82
C ASN A 42 -4.40 -5.76 -3.05
N GLN A 43 -3.78 -4.65 -3.45
CA GLN A 43 -4.18 -3.92 -4.65
C GLN A 43 -3.96 -4.72 -5.94
N SER A 44 -2.85 -5.47 -6.05
CA SER A 44 -2.61 -6.35 -7.20
C SER A 44 -3.62 -7.48 -7.28
N VAL A 45 -3.98 -8.09 -6.14
CA VAL A 45 -5.01 -9.13 -6.07
C VAL A 45 -6.37 -8.57 -6.47
N ALA A 46 -6.76 -7.41 -5.95
CA ALA A 46 -8.04 -6.77 -6.28
C ALA A 46 -8.16 -6.47 -7.78
N LEU A 47 -7.13 -5.86 -8.37
CA LEU A 47 -7.07 -5.57 -9.80
C LEU A 47 -7.11 -6.84 -10.65
N ALA A 48 -6.34 -7.86 -10.27
CA ALA A 48 -6.31 -9.12 -11.01
C ALA A 48 -7.66 -9.85 -10.96
N LYS A 49 -8.34 -9.88 -9.81
CA LYS A 49 -9.70 -10.40 -9.66
C LYS A 49 -10.72 -9.61 -10.49
N ALA A 50 -10.49 -8.31 -10.71
CA ALA A 50 -11.28 -7.48 -11.61
C ALA A 50 -10.96 -7.71 -13.11
N GLY A 51 -10.09 -8.67 -13.45
CA GLY A 51 -9.71 -8.99 -14.83
C GLY A 51 -8.66 -8.07 -15.43
N VAL A 52 -8.02 -7.23 -14.63
CA VAL A 52 -6.94 -6.34 -15.08
C VAL A 52 -5.63 -7.12 -15.17
N LYS A 53 -4.88 -6.93 -16.27
CA LYS A 53 -3.52 -7.45 -16.36
C LYS A 53 -2.57 -6.55 -15.56
N VAL A 54 -2.14 -7.04 -14.40
CA VAL A 54 -1.27 -6.32 -13.46
C VAL A 54 0.17 -6.78 -13.60
N TYR A 55 1.10 -5.83 -13.65
CA TYR A 55 2.52 -6.05 -13.42
C TYR A 55 2.82 -5.58 -12.01
N HIS A 56 3.28 -6.48 -11.14
CA HIS A 56 3.65 -6.12 -9.78
C HIS A 56 5.15 -5.89 -9.69
N ALA A 57 5.54 -4.68 -9.27
CA ALA A 57 6.91 -4.34 -8.94
C ALA A 57 7.06 -4.18 -7.43
N GLY A 58 8.10 -4.80 -6.87
CA GLY A 58 8.29 -4.79 -5.43
C GLY A 58 9.52 -5.59 -5.01
N ALA A 59 9.59 -5.91 -3.72
CA ALA A 59 10.70 -6.67 -3.18
C ALA A 59 10.25 -7.63 -2.07
N VAL A 60 10.92 -8.78 -2.01
CA VAL A 60 10.73 -9.78 -0.95
C VAL A 60 12.08 -10.25 -0.41
N GLY A 61 12.03 -10.86 0.77
CA GLY A 61 13.16 -11.61 1.31
C GLY A 61 13.41 -12.91 0.54
N SER A 62 14.68 -13.27 0.41
CA SER A 62 15.12 -14.49 -0.28
C SER A 62 14.65 -15.76 0.42
N ALA A 63 14.52 -15.72 1.75
CA ALA A 63 14.17 -16.87 2.59
C ALA A 63 12.67 -17.05 2.85
N ASP A 64 11.89 -15.96 2.89
CA ASP A 64 10.50 -15.95 3.35
C ASP A 64 9.49 -15.42 2.30
N GLY A 65 9.97 -14.96 1.13
CA GLY A 65 9.12 -14.34 0.11
C GLY A 65 8.28 -15.30 -0.75
N ALA A 66 8.50 -16.61 -0.66
CA ALA A 66 7.90 -17.58 -1.59
C ALA A 66 6.35 -17.55 -1.59
N MET A 67 5.75 -17.45 -0.41
CA MET A 67 4.29 -17.42 -0.23
C MET A 67 3.66 -16.19 -0.91
N LEU A 68 4.33 -15.04 -0.84
CA LEU A 68 3.86 -13.78 -1.44
C LEU A 68 3.90 -13.84 -2.97
N LEU A 69 4.96 -14.43 -3.52
CA LEU A 69 5.11 -14.61 -4.96
C LEU A 69 4.08 -15.59 -5.53
N GLU A 70 3.79 -16.66 -4.78
CA GLU A 70 2.76 -17.63 -5.15
C GLU A 70 1.38 -16.99 -5.14
N ALA A 71 1.03 -16.22 -4.10
CA ALA A 71 -0.25 -15.51 -4.02
C ALA A 71 -0.49 -14.60 -5.23
N LEU A 72 0.51 -13.82 -5.65
CA LEU A 72 0.44 -12.97 -6.83
C LEU A 72 0.33 -13.78 -8.14
N SER A 73 1.13 -14.84 -8.26
CA SER A 73 1.12 -15.67 -9.47
C SER A 73 -0.21 -16.40 -9.65
N ASN A 74 -0.83 -16.85 -8.56
CA ASN A 74 -2.10 -17.58 -8.57
C ASN A 74 -3.27 -16.72 -9.07
N VAL A 75 -3.21 -15.39 -8.86
CA VAL A 75 -4.20 -14.46 -9.42
C VAL A 75 -3.84 -13.97 -10.82
N GLY A 76 -2.70 -14.43 -11.39
CA GLY A 76 -2.25 -14.07 -12.73
C GLY A 76 -1.52 -12.73 -12.84
N ALA A 77 -1.04 -12.17 -11.71
CA ALA A 77 -0.19 -11.00 -11.75
C ALA A 77 1.20 -11.36 -12.31
N ASP A 78 1.77 -10.47 -13.13
CA ASP A 78 3.13 -10.62 -13.62
C ASP A 78 4.13 -10.21 -12.52
N ILE A 79 4.95 -11.16 -12.09
CA ILE A 79 5.92 -11.01 -11.00
C ILE A 79 7.37 -10.83 -11.49
N SER A 80 7.57 -10.52 -12.78
CA SER A 80 8.91 -10.35 -13.37
C SER A 80 9.69 -9.17 -12.76
N TYR A 81 8.99 -8.19 -12.18
CA TYR A 81 9.57 -7.02 -11.53
C TYR A 81 9.66 -7.16 -10.00
N ILE A 82 9.86 -8.37 -9.48
CA ILE A 82 10.08 -8.57 -8.03
C ILE A 82 11.53 -8.91 -7.74
N LYS A 83 12.16 -8.06 -6.93
CA LYS A 83 13.53 -8.27 -6.46
C LYS A 83 13.56 -9.11 -5.19
N ARG A 84 14.57 -9.97 -5.07
CA ARG A 84 14.83 -10.74 -3.84
C ARG A 84 16.08 -10.21 -3.15
N TYR A 85 15.98 -9.97 -1.85
CA TYR A 85 17.09 -9.49 -1.02
C TYR A 85 17.45 -10.50 0.06
N ASP A 86 18.72 -10.53 0.46
CA ASP A 86 19.19 -11.37 1.58
C ASP A 86 18.85 -10.71 2.94
N MET A 87 17.54 -10.61 3.18
CA MET A 87 16.93 -10.06 4.38
C MET A 87 15.49 -10.59 4.50
N SER A 88 14.78 -10.27 5.57
CA SER A 88 13.35 -10.61 5.69
C SER A 88 12.49 -9.81 4.73
N SER A 89 11.41 -10.43 4.25
CA SER A 89 10.29 -9.71 3.64
C SER A 89 9.72 -8.68 4.62
N GLY A 90 8.96 -7.71 4.09
CA GLY A 90 8.10 -6.93 4.96
C GLY A 90 7.13 -7.86 5.70
N HIS A 91 6.73 -7.47 6.90
CA HIS A 91 5.75 -8.23 7.67
C HIS A 91 5.07 -7.39 8.73
N ALA A 92 3.88 -7.81 9.14
CA ALA A 92 3.15 -7.23 10.23
C ALA A 92 2.99 -8.24 11.37
N ILE A 93 3.14 -7.78 12.61
CA ILE A 93 2.69 -8.51 13.80
C ILE A 93 1.34 -7.93 14.19
N ILE A 94 0.30 -8.77 14.12
CA ILE A 94 -1.08 -8.38 14.32
C ILE A 94 -1.62 -9.10 15.55
N GLN A 95 -2.02 -8.35 16.57
CA GLN A 95 -2.81 -8.89 17.67
C GLN A 95 -4.28 -8.68 17.36
N LYS A 96 -5.06 -9.76 17.34
CA LYS A 96 -6.52 -9.72 17.17
C LYS A 96 -7.18 -10.11 18.49
N ASN A 97 -7.96 -9.20 19.06
CA ASN A 97 -8.65 -9.48 20.32
C ASN A 97 -10.04 -10.11 20.09
N ARG A 98 -10.66 -10.62 21.16
CA ARG A 98 -12.00 -11.25 21.09
C ARG A 98 -13.13 -10.31 20.62
N ALA A 99 -12.94 -9.00 20.72
CA ALA A 99 -13.88 -8.00 20.21
C ALA A 99 -13.70 -7.75 18.70
N GLY A 100 -12.77 -8.44 18.03
CA GLY A 100 -12.46 -8.29 16.61
C GLY A 100 -11.62 -7.06 16.28
N ASN A 101 -11.06 -6.38 17.30
CA ASN A 101 -10.19 -5.22 17.09
C ASN A 101 -8.76 -5.69 16.89
N ASN A 102 -7.95 -4.89 16.19
CA ASN A 102 -6.57 -5.22 15.84
C ASN A 102 -5.56 -4.17 16.32
N CYS A 103 -4.39 -4.63 16.78
CA CYS A 103 -3.18 -3.81 16.92
C CYS A 103 -2.11 -4.33 15.97
N ILE A 104 -1.53 -3.45 15.17
CA ILE A 104 -0.61 -3.80 14.08
C ILE A 104 0.75 -3.14 14.31
N LEU A 105 1.82 -3.95 14.30
CA LEU A 105 3.20 -3.50 14.26
C LEU A 105 3.81 -3.89 12.92
N LEU A 106 4.17 -2.91 12.10
CA LEU A 106 4.70 -3.13 10.76
C LEU A 106 6.23 -3.06 10.74
N TYR A 107 6.85 -4.05 10.09
CA TYR A 107 8.27 -4.04 9.72
C TYR A 107 8.40 -3.98 8.19
N GLY A 108 9.06 -2.94 7.68
CA GLY A 108 9.13 -2.69 6.23
C GLY A 108 10.01 -3.67 5.45
N GLY A 109 11.00 -4.30 6.08
CA GLY A 109 11.87 -5.32 5.46
C GLY A 109 12.37 -4.96 4.06
N ALA A 110 12.32 -5.95 3.15
CA ALA A 110 12.72 -5.80 1.76
C ALA A 110 12.02 -4.64 1.02
N ASN A 111 10.79 -4.27 1.38
CA ASN A 111 10.05 -3.16 0.74
C ASN A 111 10.75 -1.81 0.92
N GLN A 112 11.55 -1.67 1.97
CA GLN A 112 12.32 -0.45 2.27
C GLN A 112 13.75 -0.48 1.71
N ASN A 113 14.11 -1.49 0.91
CA ASN A 113 15.44 -1.66 0.29
C ASN A 113 15.41 -1.50 -1.25
N ILE A 114 14.34 -0.95 -1.80
CA ILE A 114 14.15 -0.80 -3.24
C ILE A 114 15.02 0.35 -3.74
N GLY A 115 16.09 0.02 -4.47
CA GLY A 115 17.05 0.99 -4.98
C GLY A 115 16.61 1.72 -6.26
N ILE A 116 17.13 2.93 -6.46
CA ILE A 116 16.86 3.80 -7.61
C ILE A 116 17.12 3.10 -8.96
N ASP A 117 18.20 2.33 -9.08
CA ASP A 117 18.53 1.66 -10.35
C ASP A 117 17.49 0.62 -10.74
N PHE A 118 16.96 -0.11 -9.76
CA PHE A 118 15.88 -1.07 -9.99
C PHE A 118 14.59 -0.35 -10.38
N ILE A 119 14.27 0.78 -9.73
CA ILE A 119 13.10 1.60 -10.11
C ILE A 119 13.21 2.05 -11.57
N LYS A 120 14.37 2.59 -11.97
CA LYS A 120 14.61 2.99 -13.37
C LYS A 120 14.52 1.81 -14.33
N GLU A 121 15.02 0.65 -13.93
CA GLU A 121 14.97 -0.57 -14.72
C GLU A 121 13.54 -1.03 -14.95
N VAL A 122 12.70 -1.05 -13.91
CA VAL A 122 11.28 -1.41 -14.04
C VAL A 122 10.55 -0.41 -14.93
N LEU A 123 10.68 0.89 -14.61
CA LEU A 123 9.94 1.94 -15.31
C LEU A 123 10.34 2.11 -16.78
N LYS A 124 11.50 1.58 -17.21
CA LYS A 124 11.92 1.61 -18.63
C LYS A 124 10.92 0.94 -19.57
N ASP A 125 10.18 -0.05 -19.06
CA ASP A 125 9.26 -0.88 -19.82
C ASP A 125 7.83 -0.32 -19.81
N PHE A 126 7.64 0.89 -19.25
CA PHE A 126 6.35 1.60 -19.15
C PHE A 126 6.46 3.00 -19.75
N ASP A 127 5.34 3.45 -20.32
CA ASP A 127 5.28 4.62 -21.17
C ASP A 127 3.95 5.38 -21.01
N LYS A 128 3.79 6.43 -21.82
CA LYS A 128 2.66 7.34 -21.73
C LYS A 128 1.33 6.60 -21.87
N GLY A 129 0.42 6.82 -20.92
CA GLY A 129 -0.90 6.20 -20.89
C GLY A 129 -0.97 4.83 -20.20
N ASP A 130 0.14 4.35 -19.63
CA ASP A 130 0.11 3.30 -18.62
C ASP A 130 -0.21 3.88 -17.23
N ILE A 131 -0.70 3.02 -16.34
CA ILE A 131 -1.04 3.39 -14.95
C ILE A 131 0.09 2.95 -14.02
N LEU A 132 0.50 3.86 -13.13
CA LEU A 132 1.39 3.62 -12.01
C LEU A 132 0.60 3.72 -10.71
N LEU A 133 0.30 2.58 -10.10
CA LEU A 133 -0.40 2.48 -8.82
C LEU A 133 0.62 2.33 -7.68
N LEU A 134 0.50 3.17 -6.66
CA LEU A 134 1.47 3.32 -5.56
C LEU A 134 0.82 3.32 -4.19
N GLN A 135 1.60 2.94 -3.18
CA GLN A 135 1.27 3.08 -1.75
C GLN A 135 2.50 3.51 -0.93
N ASN A 136 2.30 3.98 0.30
CA ASN A 136 3.39 4.50 1.15
C ASN A 136 4.10 3.43 2.01
N GLU A 137 4.29 2.23 1.46
CA GLU A 137 4.96 1.12 2.16
C GLU A 137 6.28 0.69 1.49
N VAL A 138 6.76 1.45 0.50
CA VAL A 138 8.03 1.20 -0.22
C VAL A 138 9.02 2.36 -0.02
N SER A 139 10.31 2.09 -0.21
CA SER A 139 11.34 3.15 -0.25
C SER A 139 11.31 3.92 -1.57
N ASN A 140 11.81 5.16 -1.54
CA ASN A 140 11.98 6.02 -2.73
C ASN A 140 10.67 6.38 -3.46
N LEU A 141 9.55 6.50 -2.72
CA LEU A 141 8.24 6.84 -3.30
C LEU A 141 8.26 8.12 -4.13
N SER A 142 8.80 9.22 -3.60
CA SER A 142 8.91 10.50 -4.31
C SER A 142 9.67 10.36 -5.64
N PHE A 143 10.75 9.58 -5.66
CA PHE A 143 11.50 9.28 -6.88
C PHE A 143 10.70 8.44 -7.89
N ILE A 144 9.91 7.46 -7.42
CA ILE A 144 9.03 6.65 -8.28
C ILE A 144 7.98 7.55 -8.96
N ILE A 145 7.38 8.48 -8.20
CA ILE A 145 6.41 9.46 -8.72
C ILE A 145 7.06 10.33 -9.80
N ASP A 146 8.24 10.89 -9.52
CA ASP A 146 8.97 11.74 -10.47
C ASP A 146 9.29 11.02 -11.79
N GLU A 147 9.76 9.78 -11.71
CA GLU A 147 10.10 9.00 -12.90
C GLU A 147 8.87 8.54 -13.68
N GLY A 148 7.78 8.17 -13.00
CA GLY A 148 6.49 7.86 -13.63
C GLY A 148 5.93 9.06 -14.37
N TYR A 149 5.98 10.24 -13.75
CA TYR A 149 5.47 11.49 -14.32
C TYR A 149 6.27 11.90 -15.56
N LYS A 150 7.61 11.83 -15.50
CA LYS A 150 8.49 12.11 -16.65
C LYS A 150 8.16 11.23 -17.87
N ARG A 151 7.65 10.02 -17.64
CA ARG A 151 7.24 9.06 -18.68
C ARG A 151 5.81 9.29 -19.19
N GLY A 152 5.06 10.19 -18.56
CA GLY A 152 3.67 10.47 -18.88
C GLY A 152 2.71 9.36 -18.45
N MET A 153 3.07 8.60 -17.42
CA MET A 153 2.17 7.62 -16.80
C MET A 153 1.07 8.34 -16.01
N SER A 154 -0.10 7.72 -15.91
CA SER A 154 -1.16 8.14 -15.00
C SER A 154 -0.85 7.61 -13.61
N ILE A 155 -0.62 8.51 -12.65
CA ILE A 155 -0.18 8.14 -11.30
C ILE A 155 -1.38 8.09 -10.36
N VAL A 156 -1.57 6.93 -9.74
CA VAL A 156 -2.58 6.68 -8.70
C VAL A 156 -1.85 6.39 -7.39
N LEU A 157 -2.16 7.13 -6.34
CA LEU A 157 -1.51 6.99 -5.04
C LEU A 157 -2.54 6.71 -3.95
N ASN A 158 -2.35 5.62 -3.22
CA ASN A 158 -2.91 5.44 -1.88
C ASN A 158 -1.85 5.83 -0.84
N PRO A 159 -1.89 7.02 -0.23
CA PRO A 159 -0.79 7.54 0.59
C PRO A 159 -0.66 6.87 1.97
N SER A 160 -1.23 5.68 2.13
CA SER A 160 -1.27 4.92 3.36
C SER A 160 -0.06 3.98 3.53
N PRO A 161 0.48 3.82 4.75
CA PRO A 161 0.17 4.63 5.94
C PRO A 161 0.69 6.05 5.79
N ILE A 162 -0.04 7.04 6.30
CA ILE A 162 0.37 8.44 6.24
C ILE A 162 1.53 8.68 7.20
N ASN A 163 2.63 9.23 6.68
CA ASN A 163 3.79 9.64 7.46
C ASN A 163 4.54 10.77 6.72
N GLU A 164 5.62 11.25 7.33
CA GLU A 164 6.41 12.39 6.83
C GLU A 164 6.87 12.24 5.37
N LYS A 165 7.08 11.01 4.87
CA LYS A 165 7.51 10.75 3.49
C LYS A 165 6.51 11.19 2.43
N ILE A 166 5.21 11.23 2.76
CA ILE A 166 4.20 11.73 1.82
C ILE A 166 4.43 13.20 1.50
N PHE A 167 4.88 13.99 2.47
CA PHE A 167 5.14 15.41 2.27
C PHE A 167 6.43 15.69 1.49
N GLU A 168 7.26 14.68 1.25
CA GLU A 168 8.40 14.75 0.32
C GLU A 168 7.99 14.46 -1.13
N CYS A 169 6.76 14.00 -1.36
CA CYS A 169 6.24 13.71 -2.69
C CYS A 169 5.63 14.97 -3.30
N ASP A 170 5.93 15.21 -4.57
CA ASP A 170 5.24 16.23 -5.35
C ASP A 170 3.87 15.70 -5.79
N LEU A 171 2.86 16.05 -4.99
CA LEU A 171 1.49 15.56 -5.14
C LEU A 171 0.77 16.14 -6.37
N GLU A 172 1.27 17.22 -6.98
CA GLU A 172 0.71 17.75 -8.25
C GLU A 172 0.92 16.78 -9.43
N LYS A 173 1.85 15.84 -9.28
CA LYS A 173 2.12 14.79 -10.28
C LYS A 173 1.16 13.61 -10.18
N VAL A 174 0.37 13.53 -9.11
CA VAL A 174 -0.56 12.44 -8.84
C VAL A 174 -1.92 12.79 -9.46
N GLU A 175 -2.42 11.92 -10.32
CA GLU A 175 -3.71 12.12 -11.00
C GLU A 175 -4.88 11.67 -10.12
N TYR A 176 -4.69 10.58 -9.36
CA TYR A 176 -5.71 10.06 -8.46
C TYR A 176 -5.16 9.78 -7.07
N LEU A 177 -5.84 10.29 -6.04
CA LEU A 177 -5.64 9.91 -4.64
C LEU A 177 -6.74 8.95 -4.18
N ILE A 178 -6.33 7.82 -3.60
CA ILE A 178 -7.23 6.84 -2.97
C ILE A 178 -7.02 6.89 -1.47
N LEU A 179 -8.07 7.23 -0.72
CA LEU A 179 -8.05 7.37 0.73
C LEU A 179 -9.23 6.61 1.34
N ASN A 180 -9.10 6.16 2.58
CA ASN A 180 -10.28 5.91 3.41
C ASN A 180 -10.60 7.16 4.27
N GLU A 181 -11.76 7.16 4.94
CA GLU A 181 -12.20 8.29 5.76
C GLU A 181 -11.22 8.67 6.88
N ILE A 182 -10.57 7.69 7.50
CA ILE A 182 -9.59 7.92 8.58
C ILE A 182 -8.33 8.57 8.01
N GLU A 183 -7.82 8.03 6.91
CA GLU A 183 -6.64 8.56 6.21
C GLU A 183 -6.89 9.98 5.68
N ALA A 184 -8.09 10.22 5.15
CA ALA A 184 -8.53 11.55 4.73
C ALA A 184 -8.55 12.54 5.91
N ALA A 185 -9.09 12.14 7.06
CA ALA A 185 -9.09 12.95 8.27
C ALA A 185 -7.67 13.24 8.79
N ASP A 186 -6.79 12.25 8.76
CA ASP A 186 -5.39 12.37 9.20
C ASP A 186 -4.60 13.37 8.33
N ILE A 187 -4.75 13.31 7.00
CA ILE A 187 -4.11 14.27 6.08
C ILE A 187 -4.56 15.70 6.36
N LEU A 188 -5.83 15.89 6.70
CA LEU A 188 -6.42 17.20 6.92
C LEU A 188 -6.26 17.71 8.36
N GLY A 189 -5.77 16.88 9.30
CA GLY A 189 -5.78 17.19 10.72
C GLY A 189 -7.19 17.46 11.27
N ALA A 190 -8.21 16.81 10.68
CA ALA A 190 -9.61 17.11 10.92
C ALA A 190 -10.35 15.87 11.44
N SER A 191 -10.33 15.65 12.75
CA SER A 191 -11.13 14.61 13.41
C SER A 191 -12.63 14.90 13.31
N ASP A 192 -13.47 13.87 13.22
CA ASP A 192 -14.95 13.94 13.21
C ASP A 192 -15.56 14.74 12.04
N THR A 193 -14.89 14.78 10.89
CA THR A 193 -15.39 15.43 9.66
C THR A 193 -16.08 14.41 8.76
N GLY A 194 -17.28 14.73 8.26
CA GLY A 194 -18.02 13.84 7.34
C GLY A 194 -17.38 13.76 5.95
N GLU A 195 -17.65 12.67 5.22
CA GLU A 195 -17.06 12.36 3.89
C GLU A 195 -17.13 13.53 2.90
N ASP A 196 -18.29 14.17 2.73
CA ASP A 196 -18.46 15.30 1.81
C ASP A 196 -17.54 16.50 2.13
N GLU A 197 -17.31 16.76 3.42
CA GLU A 197 -16.45 17.85 3.89
C GLU A 197 -14.96 17.46 3.81
N LEU A 198 -14.63 16.18 4.00
CA LEU A 198 -13.29 15.64 3.72
C LEU A 198 -12.95 15.79 2.24
N ILE A 199 -13.87 15.44 1.33
CA ILE A 199 -13.70 15.62 -0.12
C ILE A 199 -13.47 17.10 -0.45
N GLU A 200 -14.29 18.01 0.07
CA GLU A 200 -14.10 19.44 -0.20
C GLU A 200 -12.74 19.96 0.28
N LYS A 201 -12.30 19.55 1.47
CA LYS A 201 -11.00 19.96 2.01
C LYS A 201 -9.83 19.31 1.26
N LEU A 202 -9.96 18.06 0.83
CA LEU A 202 -8.94 17.33 0.04
C LEU A 202 -8.85 17.81 -1.42
N THR A 203 -9.90 18.39 -1.97
CA THR A 203 -9.79 19.15 -3.24
C THR A 203 -8.99 20.44 -3.10
N LYS A 204 -8.62 20.83 -1.87
CA LYS A 204 -7.89 22.08 -1.56
C LYS A 204 -6.72 21.81 -0.63
N ILE A 205 -6.02 20.67 -0.78
CA ILE A 205 -4.87 20.36 0.09
C ILE A 205 -3.88 21.52 -0.01
N PRO A 206 -3.53 22.17 1.10
CA PRO A 206 -2.54 23.23 1.08
C PRO A 206 -1.15 22.62 0.83
N GLY A 207 -0.75 22.60 -0.44
CA GLY A 207 0.65 22.65 -0.83
C GLY A 207 1.19 24.05 -0.52
N ASN A 208 2.48 24.17 -0.23
CA ASN A 208 3.10 25.47 0.07
C ASN A 208 2.78 26.49 -1.05
N GLU A 209 2.19 27.62 -0.65
CA GLU A 209 1.73 28.79 -1.43
C GLU A 209 0.77 28.56 -2.62
N ASP A 210 0.72 27.37 -3.21
CA ASP A 210 -0.23 26.96 -4.25
C ASP A 210 -0.93 25.65 -3.82
N SER A 211 -2.25 25.70 -3.62
CA SER A 211 -3.04 24.53 -3.23
C SER A 211 -3.05 23.46 -4.32
N VAL A 212 -2.81 22.20 -3.98
CA VAL A 212 -2.99 21.07 -4.92
C VAL A 212 -4.48 20.79 -5.04
N ASP A 213 -5.04 21.04 -6.23
CA ASP A 213 -6.43 20.72 -6.55
C ASP A 213 -6.49 19.40 -7.34
N PHE A 214 -6.83 18.33 -6.62
CA PHE A 214 -7.08 17.02 -7.23
C PHE A 214 -8.39 17.00 -8.06
N GLY A 215 -9.23 18.02 -7.94
CA GLY A 215 -10.60 18.00 -8.43
C GLY A 215 -11.44 16.90 -7.76
N ARG A 216 -12.77 16.99 -7.88
CA ARG A 216 -13.65 15.91 -7.38
C ARG A 216 -13.46 14.59 -8.14
N GLU A 217 -12.94 14.64 -9.37
CA GLU A 217 -12.72 13.46 -10.20
C GLU A 217 -11.41 12.74 -9.87
N GLY A 218 -10.40 13.43 -9.34
CA GLY A 218 -9.10 12.87 -8.94
C GLY A 218 -9.06 12.35 -7.49
N LEU A 219 -10.18 12.43 -6.75
CA LEU A 219 -10.26 11.95 -5.38
C LEU A 219 -11.24 10.80 -5.25
N CYS A 220 -10.78 9.68 -4.70
CA CYS A 220 -11.63 8.55 -4.34
C CYS A 220 -11.52 8.31 -2.83
N ILE A 221 -12.62 8.52 -2.10
CA ILE A 221 -12.78 8.02 -0.74
C ILE A 221 -13.47 6.67 -0.83
N CYS A 222 -12.79 5.61 -0.39
CA CYS A 222 -13.39 4.29 -0.26
C CYS A 222 -13.84 4.11 1.19
N GLY A 223 -15.09 3.66 1.38
CA GLY A 223 -15.57 3.25 2.70
C GLY A 223 -14.66 2.17 3.29
N GLN A 224 -14.65 2.05 4.62
CA GLN A 224 -13.96 0.92 5.24
C GLN A 224 -14.56 -0.38 4.69
N ASP A 225 -13.83 -1.03 3.78
CA ASP A 225 -13.84 -2.47 3.82
C ASP A 225 -13.37 -2.80 5.23
N SER A 226 -14.26 -3.38 6.04
CA SER A 226 -13.78 -4.27 7.09
C SER A 226 -12.72 -5.09 6.39
N GLU A 227 -11.45 -4.90 6.74
CA GLU A 227 -10.41 -5.82 6.36
C GLU A 227 -10.92 -7.16 6.88
N ASP A 228 -11.64 -7.90 6.03
CA ASP A 228 -12.13 -9.22 6.31
C ASP A 228 -10.87 -10.07 6.14
N LYS A 229 -9.98 -9.89 7.13
CA LYS A 229 -8.72 -10.58 7.41
C LYS A 229 -9.00 -12.03 7.81
N THR A 230 -10.17 -12.55 7.43
CA THR A 230 -10.56 -13.94 7.45
C THR A 230 -10.14 -14.65 6.17
N GLY A 231 -9.10 -14.19 5.48
CA GLY A 231 -8.14 -15.08 4.81
C GLY A 231 -8.67 -16.10 3.79
N ASN A 232 -9.91 -16.00 3.30
CA ASN A 232 -10.39 -16.84 2.20
C ASN A 232 -10.11 -16.12 0.89
N ILE A 233 -8.82 -16.16 0.51
CA ILE A 233 -8.40 -15.97 -0.89
C ILE A 233 -8.64 -17.29 -1.68
N GLN A 234 -9.11 -18.35 -1.01
CA GLN A 234 -9.74 -19.50 -1.67
C GLN A 234 -11.24 -19.27 -1.75
N ASP A 235 -11.66 -18.56 -2.81
CA ASP A 235 -12.84 -18.81 -3.65
C ASP A 235 -13.02 -17.66 -4.67
#